data_AF-A0A7W1N7X4-F1
#
_entry.id   AF-A0A7W1N7X4-F1
#
_cell.length_a   1.000
_cell.length_b   1.000
_cell.length_c   1.000
_cell.angle_alpha   90.00
_cell.angle_beta   90.00
_cell.angle_gamma   90.00
#
_symmetry.space_group_name_H-M   'P 1'
#
loop_
_entity.id
_entity.type
_entity.pdbx_description
1 polymer ?
#
loop_
_entity_poly.entity_id
_entity_poly.type
_entity_poly.pdbx_seq_one_letter_code
_entity_poly.pdbx_strand_id
1 'polypeptide(L)'
;MADFKPSYLIKGLPGHPLHPPLTDATIGIYTFATISAVLSKLGLADHAFAQAWWLALVVGLVTTALTALTGFADWLSITRGTELWKTATAHMIAMLSATVFFLIAALAGHDGYTDRAVTTGAFILTLVGFITLSAGGWLGGAITYVHGMRVLSLPEEPAARAASPVPHAEEVEAES
;
A
#
# COMPACT_ATOMS: atom_id res chain seq x y z
N MET A 1 3.91 28.56 13.35
CA MET A 1 4.44 27.28 12.84
C MET A 1 4.60 26.36 14.02
N ALA A 2 4.21 25.09 13.88
CA ALA A 2 4.46 24.10 14.92
C ALA A 2 5.93 23.61 14.86
N ASP A 3 6.47 23.19 16.01
CA ASP A 3 7.82 22.63 16.07
C ASP A 3 7.91 21.30 15.29
N PHE A 4 9.06 21.08 14.64
CA PHE A 4 9.33 19.84 13.90
C PHE A 4 9.47 18.65 14.87
N LYS A 5 8.74 17.56 14.60
CA LYS A 5 8.85 16.30 15.35
C LYS A 5 9.60 15.26 14.51
N PRO A 6 10.61 14.53 15.04
CA PRO A 6 11.31 13.48 14.30
C PRO A 6 10.40 12.40 13.71
N SER A 7 9.24 12.15 14.33
CA SER A 7 8.22 11.21 13.85
C SER A 7 7.68 11.54 12.45
N TYR A 8 7.74 12.82 12.03
CA TYR A 8 7.27 13.24 10.71
C TYR A 8 8.07 12.61 9.56
N LEU A 9 9.32 12.19 9.81
CA LEU A 9 10.14 11.50 8.81
C LEU A 9 9.58 10.11 8.43
N ILE A 10 8.73 9.52 9.27
CA ILE A 10 8.19 8.17 9.05
C ILE A 10 6.67 8.21 8.86
N LYS A 11 5.96 9.04 9.64
CA LYS A 11 4.49 9.14 9.56
C LYS A 11 4.02 10.13 8.50
N GLY A 12 4.85 11.11 8.13
CA GLY A 12 4.43 12.29 7.38
C GLY A 12 3.95 13.41 8.28
N LEU A 13 3.52 14.49 7.66
CA LEU A 13 3.01 15.68 8.33
C LEU A 13 1.52 15.52 8.64
N PRO A 14 0.97 16.29 9.58
CA PRO A 14 -0.47 16.52 9.68
C PRO A 14 -1.10 16.81 8.32
N GLY A 15 -2.21 16.15 8.01
CA GLY A 15 -2.89 16.25 6.70
C GLY A 15 -2.15 15.60 5.51
N HIS A 16 -0.86 15.30 5.64
CA HIS A 16 0.00 14.73 4.58
C HIS A 16 0.76 13.49 5.07
N PRO A 17 0.04 12.40 5.42
CA PRO A 17 0.67 11.16 5.85
C PRO A 17 1.50 10.51 4.73
N LEU A 18 2.60 9.85 5.09
CA LEU A 18 3.46 9.16 4.13
C LEU A 18 2.89 7.83 3.64
N HIS A 19 2.01 7.19 4.41
CA HIS A 19 1.48 5.88 4.07
C HIS A 19 0.62 5.87 2.77
N PRO A 20 -0.37 6.77 2.58
CA PRO A 20 -1.20 6.77 1.38
C PRO A 20 -0.46 6.86 0.03
N PRO A 21 0.47 7.81 -0.20
CA PRO A 21 1.17 7.85 -1.50
C PRO A 21 2.04 6.60 -1.75
N LEU A 22 2.56 5.97 -0.70
CA LEU A 22 3.27 4.69 -0.83
C LEU A 22 2.31 3.53 -1.14
N THR A 23 1.10 3.53 -0.57
CA THR A 23 0.06 2.57 -0.95
C THR A 23 -0.37 2.74 -2.40
N ASP A 24 -0.50 3.97 -2.92
CA ASP A 24 -0.86 4.22 -4.33
C ASP A 24 0.18 3.60 -5.27
N ALA A 25 1.46 3.84 -5.01
CA ALA A 25 2.55 3.23 -5.76
C ALA A 25 2.51 1.69 -5.68
N THR A 26 2.38 1.14 -4.47
CA THR A 26 2.34 -0.32 -4.25
C THR A 26 1.16 -0.99 -4.95
N ILE A 27 -0.04 -0.44 -4.80
CA ILE A 27 -1.26 -0.96 -5.43
C ILE A 27 -1.16 -0.85 -6.95
N GLY A 28 -0.68 0.27 -7.47
CA GLY A 28 -0.46 0.46 -8.90
C GLY A 28 0.51 -0.57 -9.49
N ILE A 29 1.64 -0.82 -8.81
CA ILE A 29 2.64 -1.80 -9.24
C ILE A 29 2.07 -3.22 -9.26
N TYR A 30 1.38 -3.66 -8.21
CA TYR A 30 0.79 -5.02 -8.20
C TYR A 30 -0.40 -5.15 -9.16
N THR A 31 -1.13 -4.07 -9.41
CA THR A 31 -2.16 -4.04 -10.46
C THR A 31 -1.51 -4.29 -11.82
N PHE A 32 -0.44 -3.56 -12.14
CA PHE A 32 0.31 -3.76 -13.39
C PHE A 32 0.92 -5.16 -13.49
N ALA A 33 1.49 -5.69 -12.39
CA ALA A 33 2.00 -7.05 -12.35
C ALA A 33 0.89 -8.06 -12.70
N THR A 34 -0.28 -7.92 -12.08
CA THR A 34 -1.44 -8.79 -12.32
C THR A 34 -1.92 -8.71 -13.76
N ILE A 35 -2.03 -7.51 -14.33
CA ILE A 35 -2.39 -7.32 -15.74
C ILE A 35 -1.35 -7.99 -16.64
N SER A 36 -0.06 -7.78 -16.39
CA SER A 36 1.02 -8.40 -17.17
C SER A 36 0.97 -9.93 -17.10
N ALA A 37 0.68 -10.50 -15.93
CA ALA A 37 0.50 -11.94 -15.78
C ALA A 37 -0.66 -12.49 -16.63
N VAL A 38 -1.80 -11.79 -16.64
CA VAL A 38 -2.95 -12.13 -17.49
C VAL A 38 -2.61 -12.03 -18.97
N LEU A 39 -1.99 -10.92 -19.41
CA LEU A 39 -1.61 -10.73 -20.81
C LEU A 39 -0.61 -11.79 -21.29
N SER A 40 0.36 -12.15 -20.44
CA SER A 40 1.28 -13.26 -20.72
C SER A 40 0.54 -14.59 -20.88
N LYS A 41 -0.45 -14.90 -20.02
CA LYS A 41 -1.28 -16.12 -20.14
C LYS A 41 -2.17 -16.14 -21.38
N LEU A 42 -2.58 -14.97 -21.87
CA LEU A 42 -3.32 -14.84 -23.13
C LEU A 42 -2.43 -14.92 -24.38
N GLY A 43 -1.11 -15.01 -24.22
CA GLY A 43 -0.16 -15.03 -25.33
C GLY A 43 -0.07 -13.68 -26.07
N LEU A 44 -0.47 -12.59 -25.42
CA LEU A 44 -0.36 -11.25 -25.98
C LEU A 44 1.09 -10.77 -25.78
N ALA A 45 1.71 -10.18 -26.82
CA ALA A 45 3.06 -9.60 -26.79
C ALA A 45 4.20 -10.49 -26.26
N ASP A 46 4.33 -11.69 -26.82
CA ASP A 46 5.44 -12.64 -26.58
C ASP A 46 5.86 -12.72 -25.08
N HIS A 47 7.15 -12.65 -24.85
CA HIS A 47 7.82 -12.85 -23.58
C HIS A 47 7.89 -11.60 -22.70
N ALA A 48 7.54 -10.43 -23.24
CA ALA A 48 7.73 -9.15 -22.58
C ALA A 48 6.88 -9.03 -21.30
N PHE A 49 5.65 -9.54 -21.32
CA PHE A 49 4.78 -9.46 -20.15
C PHE A 49 5.17 -10.40 -19.01
N ALA A 50 5.80 -11.54 -19.31
CA ALA A 50 6.34 -12.41 -18.26
C ALA A 50 7.48 -11.70 -17.51
N GLN A 51 8.38 -11.03 -18.25
CA GLN A 51 9.46 -10.24 -17.66
C GLN A 51 8.94 -9.02 -16.91
N ALA A 52 7.99 -8.29 -17.49
CA ALA A 52 7.37 -7.13 -16.86
C ALA A 52 6.61 -7.50 -15.57
N TRP A 53 5.87 -8.62 -15.58
CA TRP A 53 5.22 -9.16 -14.38
C TRP A 53 6.23 -9.42 -13.26
N TRP A 54 7.31 -10.15 -13.56
CA TRP A 54 8.29 -10.53 -12.54
C TRP A 54 9.02 -9.30 -11.98
N LEU A 55 9.47 -8.38 -12.84
CA LEU A 55 10.09 -7.12 -12.41
C LEU A 55 9.12 -6.27 -11.56
N ALA A 56 7.84 -6.20 -11.96
CA ALA A 56 6.83 -5.50 -11.19
C ALA A 56 6.59 -6.15 -9.83
N LEU A 57 6.61 -7.48 -9.69
CA LEU A 57 6.55 -8.13 -8.37
C LEU A 57 7.74 -7.74 -7.49
N VAL A 58 8.96 -7.74 -8.02
CA VAL A 58 10.16 -7.35 -7.25
C VAL A 58 10.09 -5.90 -6.79
N VAL A 59 9.80 -4.98 -7.70
CA VAL A 59 9.64 -3.55 -7.37
C VAL A 59 8.48 -3.35 -6.39
N GLY A 60 7.37 -4.06 -6.60
CA GLY A 60 6.20 -4.04 -5.73
C GLY A 60 6.52 -4.48 -4.31
N LEU A 61 7.31 -5.54 -4.13
CA LEU A 61 7.76 -6.03 -2.82
C LEU A 61 8.67 -5.02 -2.11
N VAL A 62 9.57 -4.33 -2.85
CA VAL A 62 10.39 -3.25 -2.29
C VAL A 62 9.52 -2.09 -1.81
N THR A 63 8.59 -1.61 -2.65
CA THR A 63 7.67 -0.52 -2.27
C THR A 63 6.72 -0.95 -1.13
N THR A 64 6.34 -2.23 -1.08
CA THR A 64 5.54 -2.80 0.02
C THR A 64 6.28 -2.68 1.35
N ALA A 65 7.59 -2.92 1.39
CA ALA A 65 8.35 -2.78 2.62
C ALA A 65 8.30 -1.34 3.15
N LEU A 66 8.49 -0.34 2.28
CA LEU A 66 8.36 1.07 2.65
C LEU A 66 6.94 1.42 3.14
N THR A 67 5.93 0.94 2.42
CA THR A 67 4.51 1.13 2.74
C THR A 67 4.15 0.51 4.10
N ALA A 68 4.62 -0.72 4.35
CA ALA A 68 4.37 -1.43 5.60
C ALA A 68 5.03 -0.75 6.79
N LEU A 69 6.23 -0.19 6.63
CA LEU A 69 6.93 0.53 7.70
C LEU A 69 6.16 1.79 8.15
N THR A 70 5.69 2.59 7.19
CA THR A 70 4.92 3.81 7.49
C THR A 70 3.57 3.47 8.12
N GLY A 71 2.86 2.47 7.56
CA GLY A 71 1.57 2.02 8.11
C GLY A 71 1.69 1.37 9.49
N PHE A 72 2.77 0.64 9.75
CA PHE A 72 3.04 0.05 11.06
C PHE A 72 3.34 1.14 12.11
N ALA A 73 4.08 2.19 11.74
CA ALA A 73 4.31 3.33 12.63
C ALA A 73 2.99 4.01 13.05
N ASP A 74 2.02 4.13 12.14
CA ASP A 74 0.69 4.64 12.45
C ASP A 74 -0.13 3.66 13.30
N TRP A 75 -0.07 2.36 13.00
CA TRP A 75 -0.73 1.33 13.80
C TRP A 75 -0.28 1.32 15.27
N LEU A 76 1.01 1.57 15.53
CA LEU A 76 1.58 1.65 16.89
C LEU A 76 1.00 2.79 17.74
N SER A 77 0.43 3.84 17.12
CA SER A 77 -0.26 4.90 17.85
C SER A 77 -1.72 4.58 18.21
N ILE A 78 -2.28 3.48 17.70
CA ILE A 78 -3.68 3.15 17.94
C ILE A 78 -3.84 2.50 19.32
N THR A 79 -4.79 3.00 20.12
CA THR A 79 -5.16 2.38 21.39
C THR A 79 -5.71 0.97 21.16
N ARG A 80 -5.05 -0.04 21.76
CA ARG A 80 -5.39 -1.46 21.60
C ARG A 80 -6.83 -1.75 22.03
N GLY A 81 -7.50 -2.65 21.31
CA GLY A 81 -8.85 -3.12 21.62
C GLY A 81 -9.99 -2.24 21.11
N THR A 82 -9.70 -1.01 20.64
CA THR A 82 -10.68 -0.14 19.98
C THR A 82 -11.15 -0.73 18.64
N GLU A 83 -12.30 -0.29 18.12
CA GLU A 83 -12.78 -0.73 16.80
C GLU A 83 -11.83 -0.33 15.67
N LEU A 84 -11.25 0.89 15.74
CA LEU A 84 -10.17 1.30 14.84
C LEU A 84 -8.99 0.32 14.90
N TRP A 85 -8.54 -0.08 16.09
CA TRP A 85 -7.45 -1.06 16.23
C TRP A 85 -7.80 -2.40 15.59
N LYS A 86 -9.01 -2.92 15.79
CA LYS A 86 -9.47 -4.18 15.18
C LYS A 86 -9.48 -4.08 13.66
N THR A 87 -10.04 -3.01 13.09
CA THR A 87 -10.06 -2.77 11.64
C THR A 87 -8.64 -2.62 11.09
N ALA A 88 -7.77 -1.86 11.75
CA ALA A 88 -6.38 -1.65 11.33
C ALA A 88 -5.54 -2.93 11.43
N THR A 89 -5.74 -3.76 12.45
CA THR A 89 -5.10 -5.06 12.57
C THR A 89 -5.59 -6.04 11.49
N ALA A 90 -6.89 -6.06 11.19
CA ALA A 90 -7.44 -6.88 10.11
C ALA A 90 -6.88 -6.46 8.73
N HIS A 91 -6.80 -5.16 8.48
CA HIS A 91 -6.14 -4.59 7.29
C HIS A 91 -4.68 -5.06 7.20
N MET A 92 -3.90 -4.87 8.27
CA MET A 92 -2.49 -5.27 8.30
C MET A 92 -2.31 -6.77 8.02
N ILE A 93 -3.13 -7.64 8.62
CA ILE A 93 -3.10 -9.08 8.37
C ILE A 93 -3.40 -9.39 6.89
N ALA A 94 -4.41 -8.75 6.30
CA ALA A 94 -4.73 -8.92 4.89
C ALA A 94 -3.56 -8.46 3.99
N MET A 95 -2.93 -7.32 4.29
CA MET A 95 -1.79 -6.80 3.52
C MET A 95 -0.58 -7.72 3.60
N LEU A 96 -0.21 -8.18 4.79
CA LEU A 96 0.90 -9.13 4.96
C LEU A 96 0.61 -10.46 4.26
N SER A 97 -0.64 -10.93 4.28
CA SER A 97 -1.05 -12.14 3.56
C SER A 97 -0.90 -11.96 2.05
N ALA A 98 -1.35 -10.83 1.50
CA ALA A 98 -1.15 -10.48 0.09
C ALA A 98 0.34 -10.41 -0.27
N THR A 99 1.16 -9.79 0.57
CA THR A 99 2.63 -9.73 0.41
C THR A 99 3.24 -11.13 0.33
N VAL A 100 2.82 -12.05 1.20
CA VAL A 100 3.30 -13.44 1.18
C VAL A 100 2.94 -14.13 -0.15
N PHE A 101 1.72 -13.95 -0.66
CA PHE A 101 1.35 -14.52 -1.97
C PHE A 101 2.20 -13.96 -3.12
N PHE A 102 2.41 -12.65 -3.15
CA PHE A 102 3.27 -12.03 -4.17
C PHE A 102 4.74 -12.44 -4.04
N LEU A 103 5.24 -12.60 -2.81
CA LEU A 103 6.60 -13.08 -2.56
C LEU A 103 6.77 -14.52 -3.06
N ILE A 104 5.84 -15.41 -2.72
CA ILE A 104 5.88 -16.80 -3.21
C ILE A 104 5.74 -16.83 -4.74
N ALA A 105 4.89 -15.99 -5.33
CA ALA A 105 4.77 -15.88 -6.78
C ALA A 105 6.08 -15.42 -7.44
N ALA A 106 6.79 -14.46 -6.85
CA ALA A 106 8.07 -13.97 -7.35
C ALA A 106 9.18 -15.01 -7.24
N LEU A 107 9.24 -15.74 -6.10
CA LEU A 107 10.23 -16.79 -5.85
C LEU A 107 10.00 -18.01 -6.74
N ALA A 108 8.76 -18.54 -6.78
CA ALA A 108 8.41 -19.67 -7.64
C ALA A 108 8.38 -19.30 -9.13
N GLY A 109 8.27 -18.00 -9.43
CA GLY A 109 8.28 -17.43 -10.78
C GLY A 109 9.65 -17.02 -11.28
N HIS A 110 10.71 -17.15 -10.48
CA HIS A 110 12.06 -16.71 -10.84
C HIS A 110 12.55 -17.38 -12.13
N ASP A 111 12.36 -18.69 -12.26
CA ASP A 111 12.74 -19.42 -13.48
C ASP A 111 11.81 -19.06 -14.66
N GLY A 112 10.59 -18.59 -14.38
CA GLY A 112 9.68 -18.04 -15.38
C GLY A 112 10.18 -16.74 -16.04
N TYR A 113 11.08 -15.99 -15.38
CA TYR A 113 11.77 -14.85 -16.00
C TYR A 113 12.76 -15.32 -17.09
N THR A 114 13.45 -16.45 -16.87
CA THR A 114 14.39 -17.04 -17.83
C THR A 114 13.69 -17.87 -18.91
N ASP A 115 12.65 -18.60 -18.54
CA ASP A 115 11.82 -19.43 -19.41
C ASP A 115 10.74 -18.61 -20.14
N ARG A 116 10.65 -17.33 -19.80
CA ARG A 116 9.82 -16.31 -20.43
C ARG A 116 8.32 -16.65 -20.46
N ALA A 117 7.85 -17.29 -19.40
CA ALA A 117 6.46 -17.69 -19.22
C ALA A 117 6.04 -17.59 -17.76
N VAL A 118 4.82 -17.09 -17.53
CA VAL A 118 4.21 -17.16 -16.20
C VAL A 118 3.65 -18.56 -15.98
N THR A 119 4.22 -19.30 -15.02
CA THR A 119 3.74 -20.63 -14.66
C THR A 119 2.30 -20.54 -14.10
N THR A 120 1.51 -21.61 -14.23
CA THR A 120 0.13 -21.60 -13.73
C THR A 120 0.06 -21.40 -12.21
N GLY A 121 1.01 -21.96 -11.46
CA GLY A 121 1.09 -21.74 -10.01
C GLY A 121 1.36 -20.27 -9.65
N ALA A 122 2.35 -19.63 -10.28
CA ALA A 122 2.68 -18.24 -10.01
C ALA A 122 1.57 -17.27 -10.48
N PHE A 123 0.87 -17.61 -11.56
CA PHE A 123 -0.31 -16.88 -12.00
C PHE A 123 -1.43 -16.92 -10.96
N ILE A 124 -1.78 -18.10 -10.44
CA ILE A 124 -2.82 -18.26 -9.41
C ILE A 124 -2.43 -17.50 -8.14
N LEU A 125 -1.17 -17.59 -7.70
CA LEU A 125 -0.67 -16.84 -6.53
C LEU A 125 -0.77 -15.32 -6.73
N THR A 126 -0.47 -14.84 -7.94
CA THR A 126 -0.60 -13.41 -8.28
C THR A 126 -2.07 -12.97 -8.19
N LEU A 127 -3.01 -13.75 -8.73
CA LEU A 127 -4.44 -13.44 -8.65
C LEU A 127 -4.95 -13.45 -7.20
N VAL A 128 -4.59 -14.47 -6.41
CA VAL A 128 -4.99 -14.57 -4.99
C VAL A 128 -4.38 -13.42 -4.19
N GLY A 129 -3.11 -13.09 -4.43
CA GLY A 129 -2.44 -11.93 -3.84
C GLY A 129 -3.17 -10.64 -4.16
N PHE A 130 -3.56 -10.44 -5.43
CA PHE A 130 -4.27 -9.24 -5.87
C PHE A 130 -5.68 -9.13 -5.27
N ILE A 131 -6.45 -10.21 -5.21
CA ILE A 131 -7.76 -10.22 -4.56
C ILE A 131 -7.64 -9.90 -3.07
N THR A 132 -6.66 -10.49 -2.39
CA THR A 132 -6.38 -10.22 -0.98
C THR A 132 -5.95 -8.77 -0.75
N LEU A 133 -5.12 -8.22 -1.65
CA LEU A 133 -4.73 -6.82 -1.68
C LEU A 133 -5.96 -5.91 -1.82
N SER A 134 -6.86 -6.19 -2.76
CA SER A 134 -8.09 -5.40 -2.94
C SER A 134 -9.00 -5.45 -1.71
N ALA A 135 -9.16 -6.63 -1.11
CA ALA A 135 -9.96 -6.80 0.10
C ALA A 135 -9.38 -6.03 1.30
N GLY A 136 -8.05 -6.06 1.49
CA GLY A 136 -7.45 -5.25 2.53
C GLY A 136 -7.41 -3.76 2.18
N GLY A 137 -7.35 -3.36 0.90
CA GLY A 137 -7.55 -1.98 0.47
C GLY A 137 -8.91 -1.42 0.89
N TRP A 138 -9.97 -2.23 0.81
CA TRP A 138 -11.29 -1.87 1.36
C TRP A 138 -11.26 -1.63 2.87
N LEU A 139 -10.56 -2.48 3.63
CA LEU A 139 -10.34 -2.26 5.08
C LEU A 139 -9.53 -0.98 5.34
N GLY A 140 -8.55 -0.67 4.49
CA GLY A 140 -7.80 0.59 4.53
C GLY A 140 -8.70 1.81 4.33
N GLY A 141 -9.63 1.72 3.39
CA GLY A 141 -10.68 2.72 3.20
C GLY A 141 -11.53 2.92 4.46
N ALA A 142 -11.88 1.86 5.17
CA ALA A 142 -12.60 1.98 6.44
C ALA A 142 -11.75 2.68 7.53
N ILE A 143 -10.44 2.40 7.62
CA ILE A 143 -9.54 3.08 8.56
C ILE A 143 -9.55 4.59 8.34
N THR A 144 -9.41 5.03 7.09
CA THR A 144 -9.30 6.45 6.75
C THR A 144 -10.65 7.14 6.73
N TYR A 145 -11.63 6.60 6.01
CA TYR A 145 -12.88 7.29 5.71
C TYR A 145 -14.02 7.00 6.69
N VAL A 146 -13.98 5.88 7.42
CA VAL A 146 -14.99 5.56 8.43
C VAL A 146 -14.50 5.93 9.82
N HIS A 147 -13.28 5.50 10.17
CA HIS A 147 -12.69 5.79 11.49
C HIS A 147 -11.92 7.12 11.54
N GLY A 148 -11.74 7.81 10.42
CA GLY A 148 -11.11 9.14 10.38
C GLY A 148 -9.62 9.15 10.74
N MET A 149 -8.95 8.00 10.71
CA MET A 149 -7.55 7.95 11.10
C MET A 149 -6.72 8.79 10.14
N ARG A 150 -5.92 9.72 10.68
CA ARG A 150 -5.01 10.59 9.91
C ARG A 150 -5.73 11.54 8.93
N VAL A 151 -7.01 11.82 9.14
CA VAL A 151 -7.82 12.76 8.35
C VAL A 151 -8.10 14.03 9.15
N LEU A 152 -7.89 15.19 8.54
CA LEU A 152 -8.28 16.49 9.11
C LEU A 152 -9.59 16.95 8.48
N SER A 153 -10.62 17.19 9.30
CA SER A 153 -11.94 17.65 8.84
C SER A 153 -12.04 19.17 8.88
N LEU A 154 -11.27 19.86 8.03
CA LEU A 154 -11.19 21.33 7.98
C LEU A 154 -11.76 21.87 6.64
N PRO A 155 -13.10 21.90 6.46
CA PRO A 155 -13.72 22.25 5.19
C PRO A 155 -13.51 23.71 4.75
N GLU A 156 -13.27 24.61 5.70
CA GLU A 156 -13.06 26.04 5.45
C GLU A 156 -11.57 26.43 5.38
N GLU A 157 -10.64 25.46 5.47
CA GLU A 157 -9.21 25.74 5.41
C GLU A 157 -8.86 26.34 4.03
N PRO A 158 -8.19 27.52 3.97
CA PRO A 158 -7.80 28.10 2.71
C PRO A 158 -6.92 27.13 1.90
N ALA A 159 -7.18 26.97 0.60
CA ALA A 159 -6.47 26.00 -0.25
C ALA A 159 -4.93 26.14 -0.18
N ALA A 160 -4.42 27.36 -0.08
CA ALA A 160 -2.99 27.62 0.05
C ALA A 160 -2.40 27.11 1.39
N ARG A 161 -3.20 27.10 2.47
CA ARG A 161 -2.80 26.55 3.77
C ARG A 161 -2.92 25.02 3.76
N ALA A 162 -4.03 24.47 3.25
CA ALA A 162 -4.23 23.02 3.15
C ALA A 162 -3.14 22.30 2.31
N ALA A 163 -2.62 22.95 1.26
CA ALA A 163 -1.55 22.43 0.40
C ALA A 163 -0.13 22.75 0.92
N SER A 164 0.00 23.45 2.05
CA SER A 164 1.28 23.87 2.61
C SER A 164 2.08 22.65 3.12
N PRO A 165 3.37 22.51 2.77
CA PRO A 165 4.23 21.49 3.36
C PRO A 165 4.74 21.88 4.77
N VAL A 166 4.11 22.87 5.40
CA VAL A 166 4.47 23.38 6.72
C VAL A 166 3.32 23.07 7.69
N PRO A 167 3.56 22.32 8.77
CA PRO A 167 2.51 22.02 9.73
C PRO A 167 2.04 23.27 10.47
N HIS A 168 0.73 23.51 10.43
CA HIS A 168 0.06 24.58 11.15
C HIS A 168 -0.48 24.09 12.51
N ALA A 169 -0.61 24.98 13.48
CA ALA A 169 -1.03 24.61 14.84
C ALA A 169 -2.42 23.94 14.84
N GLU A 170 -3.35 24.48 14.05
CA GLU A 170 -4.71 23.96 13.85
C GLU A 170 -4.70 22.52 13.30
N GLU A 171 -3.77 22.19 12.40
CA GLU A 171 -3.63 20.84 11.83
C GLU A 171 -3.04 19.85 12.84
N VAL A 172 -2.07 20.29 13.64
CA VAL A 172 -1.47 19.45 14.70
C VAL A 172 -2.49 19.16 15.80
N GLU A 173 -3.33 20.12 16.15
CA GLU A 173 -4.40 19.96 17.14
C GLU A 173 -5.54 19.09 16.59
N ALA A 174 -5.91 19.25 15.32
CA ALA A 174 -6.94 18.43 14.69
C ALA A 174 -6.52 16.96 14.50
N GLU A 175 -5.22 16.65 14.59
CA GLU A 175 -4.69 15.29 14.49
C GLU A 175 -4.51 14.59 15.86
N SER A 176 -4.52 15.35 16.96
CA SER A 176 -4.28 14.83 18.33
C SER A 176 -5.54 14.29 18.99
#